data_AF-A0A1P8W8S7-F1
#
_entry.id   AF-A0A1P8W8S7-F1
#
_cell.length_a   1.000
_cell.length_b   1.000
_cell.length_c   1.000
_cell.angle_alpha   90.00
_cell.angle_beta   90.00
_cell.angle_gamma   90.00
#
_symmetry.space_group_name_H-M   'P 1'
#
loop_
_entity.id
_entity.type
_entity.pdbx_description
1 polymer ?
#
loop_
_entity_poly.entity_id
_entity_poly.type
_entity_poly.pdbx_seq_one_letter_code
_entity_poly.pdbx_strand_id
1 'polypeptide(L)'
;MAKKKAATKPKKKTTTAKSPVKKKVAKKSAAKKTPARKTASKKAPAKKVAQKPAARPVKKKGVRRATMTTGIRAKKAGKKMGRSRIPTDAPLSVVFQNDLDAQEAFAFLGIHTVRELEEFDPDQLVMKLTSPAKQTVGRIRKILAMNNRCLEHDEAFALEFQEKLASMKLRQ
;
A
#
# COMPACT_ATOMS: atom_id res chain seq x y z
N MET A 1 -43.86 37.71 30.20
CA MET A 1 -42.75 38.41 30.90
C MET A 1 -41.47 37.64 30.69
N ALA A 2 -40.45 38.32 30.13
CA ALA A 2 -39.21 37.74 29.67
C ALA A 2 -38.15 37.69 30.78
N LYS A 3 -37.41 36.58 30.91
CA LYS A 3 -36.12 36.55 31.61
C LYS A 3 -35.06 35.83 30.78
N LYS A 4 -34.36 36.69 30.02
CA LYS A 4 -32.94 36.69 29.62
C LYS A 4 -32.13 35.39 29.71
N LYS A 5 -31.76 34.91 28.51
CA LYS A 5 -30.54 34.15 28.22
C LYS A 5 -29.29 34.98 28.56
N ALA A 6 -28.29 34.39 29.21
CA ALA A 6 -26.94 34.93 29.30
C ALA A 6 -25.99 34.05 28.48
N ALA A 7 -25.48 34.62 27.38
CA ALA A 7 -24.48 34.03 26.52
C ALA A 7 -23.10 34.52 26.95
N THR A 8 -22.18 33.60 27.25
CA THR A 8 -20.75 33.89 27.45
C THR A 8 -19.99 33.60 26.16
N LYS A 9 -19.41 34.66 25.57
CA LYS A 9 -18.59 34.63 24.36
C LYS A 9 -17.17 34.10 24.65
N PRO A 10 -16.48 33.51 23.65
CA PRO A 10 -15.12 32.99 23.78
C PRO A 10 -14.04 34.08 23.74
N LYS A 11 -13.02 33.97 24.61
CA LYS A 11 -11.83 34.83 24.60
C LYS A 11 -10.84 34.36 23.53
N LYS A 12 -10.71 35.18 22.48
CA LYS A 12 -9.65 35.17 21.47
C LYS A 12 -8.45 35.99 21.99
N LYS A 13 -7.26 35.39 22.05
CA LYS A 13 -5.96 36.09 22.23
C LYS A 13 -4.92 35.35 21.39
N THR A 14 -4.62 35.87 20.21
CA THR A 14 -3.47 36.75 19.85
C THR A 14 -2.20 35.98 19.49
N THR A 15 -2.01 35.95 18.18
CA THR A 15 -0.78 35.78 17.40
C THR A 15 0.43 36.52 17.96
N THR A 16 1.59 35.85 18.00
CA THR A 16 2.89 36.52 17.89
C THR A 16 3.74 35.80 16.83
N ALA A 17 4.08 36.55 15.80
CA ALA A 17 5.05 36.22 14.76
C ALA A 17 6.37 36.94 15.08
N LYS A 18 7.51 36.31 14.73
CA LYS A 18 8.89 36.81 14.50
C LYS A 18 9.85 35.62 14.75
N SER A 19 10.80 35.20 13.90
CA SER A 19 11.44 35.77 12.71
C SER A 19 12.14 34.64 11.91
N PRO A 20 12.42 34.84 10.60
CA PRO A 20 13.08 33.86 9.74
C PRO A 20 14.62 33.99 9.79
N VAL A 21 15.33 32.87 9.97
CA VAL A 21 16.80 32.84 9.88
C VAL A 21 17.25 32.46 8.47
N LYS A 22 18.27 33.20 8.04
CA LYS A 22 18.72 33.43 6.67
C LYS A 22 19.46 32.23 6.04
N LYS A 23 19.26 32.12 4.73
CA LYS A 23 20.15 31.56 3.69
C LYS A 23 21.64 31.53 4.10
N LYS A 24 22.28 30.37 3.91
CA LYS A 24 23.66 30.31 3.40
C LYS A 24 23.68 29.52 2.08
N VAL A 25 23.86 30.28 1.00
CA VAL A 25 24.22 29.82 -0.33
C VAL A 25 25.74 29.70 -0.35
N ALA A 26 26.28 28.50 -0.58
CA ALA A 26 27.67 28.33 -0.99
C ALA A 26 27.71 28.10 -2.50
N LYS A 27 28.31 29.06 -3.21
CA LYS A 27 28.54 29.06 -4.66
C LYS A 27 29.79 28.25 -5.01
N LYS A 28 29.71 27.61 -6.19
CA LYS A 28 30.75 27.37 -7.20
C LYS A 28 31.98 26.51 -6.84
N SER A 29 32.11 25.43 -7.61
CA SER A 29 33.21 25.33 -8.59
C SER A 29 32.77 24.53 -9.81
N ALA A 30 33.03 25.10 -10.99
CA ALA A 30 32.75 24.56 -12.31
C ALA A 30 33.95 23.77 -12.82
N ALA A 31 33.71 22.64 -13.49
CA ALA A 31 34.59 22.00 -14.48
C ALA A 31 33.84 20.76 -15.00
N LYS A 32 33.79 20.37 -16.27
CA LYS A 32 34.21 20.94 -17.56
C LYS A 32 33.45 20.09 -18.60
N LYS A 33 32.84 20.73 -19.59
CA LYS A 33 32.25 20.04 -20.75
C LYS A 33 33.38 19.42 -21.58
N THR A 34 33.20 18.19 -22.07
CA THR A 34 33.87 17.69 -23.28
C THR A 34 32.88 16.89 -24.12
N PRO A 35 32.57 17.32 -25.35
CA PRO A 35 31.81 16.53 -26.31
C PRO A 35 32.74 15.69 -27.20
N ALA A 36 32.15 14.65 -27.78
CA ALA A 36 32.51 13.96 -29.03
C ALA A 36 33.77 13.06 -29.05
N ARG A 37 33.54 11.79 -29.37
CA ARG A 37 34.36 11.10 -30.38
C ARG A 37 33.51 10.09 -31.18
N LYS A 38 33.00 10.56 -32.32
CA LYS A 38 32.68 9.71 -33.47
C LYS A 38 34.01 9.30 -34.10
N THR A 39 34.24 8.01 -34.31
CA THR A 39 35.22 7.54 -35.30
C THR A 39 34.56 6.49 -36.16
N ALA A 40 34.28 6.90 -37.41
CA ALA A 40 34.07 6.00 -38.51
C ALA A 40 35.39 5.31 -38.88
N SER A 41 35.37 4.01 -39.13
CA SER A 41 36.42 3.32 -39.88
C SER A 41 35.77 2.59 -41.06
N LYS A 42 35.80 3.27 -42.21
CA LYS A 42 35.70 2.66 -43.54
C LYS A 42 37.07 2.07 -43.89
N LYS A 43 37.13 0.80 -44.29
CA LYS A 43 37.62 0.32 -45.60
C LYS A 43 37.86 -1.21 -45.60
N ALA A 44 37.29 -1.86 -46.61
CA ALA A 44 37.63 -3.20 -47.11
C ALA A 44 39.01 -3.20 -47.83
N PRO A 45 39.58 -4.34 -48.29
CA PRO A 45 39.10 -5.15 -49.44
C PRO A 45 39.22 -6.68 -49.15
N ALA A 46 38.79 -7.68 -49.95
CA ALA A 46 38.91 -7.85 -51.39
C ALA A 46 37.99 -8.99 -51.94
N LYS A 47 37.83 -8.94 -53.26
CA LYS A 47 37.07 -9.78 -54.20
C LYS A 47 37.34 -11.29 -54.12
N LYS A 48 36.31 -12.10 -54.44
CA LYS A 48 36.36 -13.03 -55.58
C LYS A 48 34.96 -13.45 -56.06
N VAL A 49 34.79 -13.37 -57.37
CA VAL A 49 33.63 -13.72 -58.21
C VAL A 49 33.89 -15.11 -58.79
N ALA A 50 32.85 -15.97 -58.89
CA ALA A 50 32.59 -16.92 -59.99
C ALA A 50 31.43 -17.87 -59.58
N GLN A 51 30.23 -17.70 -60.14
CA GLN A 51 29.65 -18.50 -61.24
C GLN A 51 28.90 -19.79 -60.79
N LYS A 52 27.57 -19.79 -61.01
CA LYS A 52 26.69 -20.96 -61.23
C LYS A 52 26.96 -21.50 -62.66
N PRO A 53 26.66 -22.76 -63.07
CA PRO A 53 25.31 -23.34 -63.00
C PRO A 53 25.15 -24.89 -62.84
N ALA A 54 23.91 -25.27 -62.50
CA ALA A 54 23.13 -26.46 -62.93
C ALA A 54 23.41 -27.91 -62.42
N ALA A 55 22.26 -28.55 -62.11
CA ALA A 55 21.90 -29.98 -62.22
C ALA A 55 22.21 -30.97 -61.08
N ARG A 56 21.17 -31.31 -60.28
CA ARG A 56 20.52 -32.65 -60.20
C ARG A 56 19.47 -32.69 -59.06
N PRO A 57 18.25 -33.23 -59.27
CA PRO A 57 17.25 -33.37 -58.22
C PRO A 57 17.55 -34.63 -57.39
N VAL A 58 18.10 -34.43 -56.19
CA VAL A 58 18.31 -35.52 -55.23
C VAL A 58 17.00 -35.79 -54.52
N LYS A 59 16.44 -36.98 -54.72
CA LYS A 59 15.25 -37.51 -54.03
C LYS A 59 15.44 -37.37 -52.51
N LYS A 60 14.79 -36.39 -51.88
CA LYS A 60 14.79 -36.27 -50.42
C LYS A 60 13.85 -37.32 -49.84
N LYS A 61 14.46 -38.44 -49.44
CA LYS A 61 14.01 -39.38 -48.42
C LYS A 61 13.32 -38.59 -47.30
N GLY A 62 12.00 -38.78 -47.15
CA GLY A 62 11.20 -38.16 -46.11
C GLY A 62 11.81 -38.44 -44.74
N VAL A 63 12.49 -37.45 -44.19
CA VAL A 63 13.05 -37.50 -42.85
C VAL A 63 11.87 -37.44 -41.89
N ARG A 64 11.80 -38.48 -41.07
CA ARG A 64 10.80 -38.78 -40.06
C ARG A 64 10.50 -37.55 -39.19
N ARG A 65 9.22 -37.42 -38.82
CA ARG A 65 8.72 -36.54 -37.76
C ARG A 65 9.69 -36.54 -36.58
N ALA A 66 10.39 -35.43 -36.38
CA ALA A 66 11.06 -35.14 -35.13
C ALA A 66 10.08 -34.33 -34.26
N THR A 67 9.22 -35.04 -33.54
CA THR A 67 8.63 -34.50 -32.32
C THR A 67 9.77 -34.21 -31.35
N MET A 68 10.21 -32.95 -31.32
CA MET A 68 11.09 -32.44 -30.25
C MET A 68 10.26 -32.39 -28.97
N THR A 69 10.12 -33.53 -28.30
CA THR A 69 9.74 -33.61 -26.88
C THR A 69 10.98 -33.31 -26.04
N THR A 70 11.57 -32.13 -26.21
CA THR A 70 12.52 -31.60 -25.23
C THR A 70 11.70 -30.99 -24.11
N GLY A 71 11.73 -31.65 -22.96
CA GLY A 71 10.91 -31.35 -21.79
C GLY A 71 10.95 -29.89 -21.36
N ILE A 72 9.99 -29.11 -21.84
CA ILE A 72 9.56 -27.90 -21.15
C ILE A 72 8.75 -28.42 -19.98
N ARG A 73 9.41 -28.62 -18.83
CA ARG A 73 8.71 -28.73 -17.55
C ARG A 73 7.90 -27.45 -17.45
N ALA A 74 6.59 -27.55 -17.71
CA ALA A 74 5.64 -26.49 -17.48
C ALA A 74 5.66 -26.22 -15.97
N LYS A 75 6.59 -25.36 -15.52
CA LYS A 75 6.46 -24.70 -14.23
C LYS A 75 5.09 -24.04 -14.32
N LYS A 76 4.14 -24.49 -13.49
CA LYS A 76 2.84 -23.86 -13.36
C LYS A 76 3.11 -22.36 -13.28
N ALA A 77 2.84 -21.65 -14.37
CA ALA A 77 2.87 -20.22 -14.36
C ALA A 77 1.71 -19.86 -13.46
N GLY A 78 1.97 -19.66 -12.17
CA GLY A 78 1.01 -19.06 -11.26
C GLY A 78 0.42 -17.89 -12.02
N LYS A 79 -0.91 -17.85 -12.13
CA LYS A 79 -1.66 -16.93 -12.99
C LYS A 79 -1.11 -15.54 -12.75
N LYS A 80 -0.22 -15.07 -13.63
CA LYS A 80 0.43 -13.78 -13.48
C LYS A 80 -0.66 -12.79 -13.81
N MET A 81 -1.35 -12.33 -12.77
CA MET A 81 -2.04 -11.05 -12.83
C MET A 81 -0.99 -10.09 -13.39
N GLY A 82 -1.26 -9.52 -14.57
CA GLY A 82 -0.26 -8.83 -15.37
C GLY A 82 0.52 -7.82 -14.51
N ARG A 83 1.72 -7.44 -14.96
CA ARG A 83 2.60 -6.51 -14.24
C ARG A 83 1.78 -5.37 -13.65
N SER A 84 1.70 -5.29 -12.33
CA SER A 84 0.95 -4.26 -11.63
C SER A 84 1.44 -2.91 -12.16
N ARG A 85 0.49 -2.06 -12.57
CA ARG A 85 0.82 -0.69 -13.02
C ARG A 85 1.28 0.20 -11.87
N ILE A 86 1.06 -0.25 -10.64
CA ILE A 86 1.27 0.52 -9.42
C ILE A 86 2.62 0.10 -8.83
N PRO A 87 3.54 1.04 -8.56
CA PRO A 87 4.78 0.72 -7.87
C PRO A 87 4.49 0.27 -6.43
N THR A 88 5.31 -0.63 -5.90
CA THR A 88 5.17 -1.16 -4.53
C THR A 88 5.24 -0.06 -3.47
N ASP A 89 6.04 0.97 -3.73
CA ASP A 89 6.21 2.10 -2.81
C ASP A 89 5.23 3.25 -3.10
N ALA A 90 4.20 3.01 -3.93
CA ALA A 90 3.17 4.00 -4.19
C ALA A 90 2.39 4.32 -2.89
N PRO A 91 2.12 5.60 -2.61
CA PRO A 91 1.25 5.98 -1.50
C PRO A 91 -0.19 5.57 -1.80
N LEU A 92 -0.86 4.95 -0.81
CA LEU A 92 -2.24 4.50 -0.92
C LEU A 92 -3.22 5.65 -1.19
N SER A 93 -2.91 6.86 -0.75
CA SER A 93 -3.72 8.06 -1.03
C SER A 93 -3.81 8.39 -2.53
N VAL A 94 -2.75 8.11 -3.30
CA VAL A 94 -2.72 8.33 -4.74
C VAL A 94 -3.37 7.15 -5.48
N VAL A 95 -3.16 5.94 -4.98
CA VAL A 95 -3.76 4.72 -5.57
C VAL A 95 -5.28 4.73 -5.40
N PHE A 96 -5.78 5.15 -4.25
CA PHE A 96 -7.20 5.16 -3.88
C PHE A 96 -7.79 6.57 -3.87
N GLN A 97 -7.36 7.45 -4.78
CA GLN A 97 -7.78 8.86 -4.79
C GLN A 97 -9.30 9.07 -4.83
N ASN A 98 -10.03 8.17 -5.51
CA ASN A 98 -11.48 8.24 -5.68
C ASN A 98 -12.26 7.57 -4.55
N ASP A 99 -11.59 6.88 -3.63
CA ASP A 99 -12.20 6.11 -2.55
C ASP A 99 -11.77 6.71 -1.20
N LEU A 100 -12.62 7.59 -0.67
CA LEU A 100 -12.36 8.28 0.60
C LEU A 100 -12.42 7.30 1.78
N ASP A 101 -13.34 6.33 1.74
CA ASP A 101 -13.51 5.35 2.80
C ASP A 101 -12.25 4.49 2.95
N ALA A 102 -11.67 4.07 1.82
CA ALA A 102 -10.40 3.35 1.82
C ALA A 102 -9.26 4.21 2.39
N GLN A 103 -9.18 5.49 2.03
CA GLN A 103 -8.15 6.39 2.57
C GLN A 103 -8.27 6.55 4.08
N GLU A 104 -9.48 6.73 4.61
CA GLU A 104 -9.73 6.85 6.04
C GLU A 104 -9.38 5.54 6.77
N ALA A 105 -9.75 4.38 6.21
CA ALA A 105 -9.42 3.09 6.77
C ALA A 105 -7.90 2.84 6.85
N PHE A 106 -7.16 3.15 5.78
CA PHE A 106 -5.70 3.00 5.76
C PHE A 106 -5.01 4.03 6.66
N ALA A 107 -5.52 5.26 6.73
CA ALA A 107 -5.02 6.27 7.65
C ALA A 107 -5.22 5.83 9.11
N PHE A 108 -6.36 5.23 9.45
CA PHE A 108 -6.62 4.69 10.78
C PHE A 108 -5.71 3.50 11.13
N LEU A 109 -5.47 2.61 10.15
CA LEU A 109 -4.55 1.49 10.31
C LEU A 109 -3.07 1.89 10.37
N GLY A 110 -2.74 3.13 9.98
CA GLY A 110 -1.37 3.61 9.87
C GLY A 110 -0.59 2.98 8.71
N ILE A 111 -1.31 2.56 7.66
CA ILE A 111 -0.73 1.97 6.45
C ILE A 111 -0.70 3.06 5.38
N HIS A 112 0.45 3.30 4.78
CA HIS A 112 0.64 4.41 3.85
C HIS A 112 1.04 3.97 2.45
N THR A 113 1.66 2.79 2.31
CA THR A 113 2.17 2.30 1.03
C THR A 113 1.53 0.99 0.60
N VAL A 114 1.57 0.70 -0.71
CA VAL A 114 1.06 -0.57 -1.25
C VAL A 114 1.84 -1.77 -0.67
N ARG A 115 3.15 -1.61 -0.48
CA ARG A 115 4.01 -2.62 0.14
C ARG A 115 3.53 -3.01 1.54
N GLU A 116 3.23 -2.04 2.40
CA GLU A 116 2.71 -2.30 3.75
C GLU A 116 1.32 -2.93 3.71
N LEU A 117 0.48 -2.56 2.74
CA LEU A 117 -0.85 -3.15 2.58
C LEU A 117 -0.77 -4.64 2.19
N GLU A 118 0.20 -5.01 1.35
CA GLU A 118 0.43 -6.39 0.93
C GLU A 118 0.94 -7.32 2.05
N GLU A 119 1.42 -6.77 3.17
CA GLU A 119 1.88 -7.56 4.32
C GLU A 119 0.72 -8.12 5.16
N PHE A 120 -0.47 -7.56 5.04
CA PHE A 120 -1.63 -7.94 5.85
C PHE A 120 -2.63 -8.79 5.07
N ASP A 121 -3.12 -9.84 5.72
CA ASP A 121 -4.29 -10.57 5.25
C ASP A 121 -5.57 -9.72 5.44
N PRO A 122 -6.60 -9.92 4.62
CA PRO A 122 -7.87 -9.19 4.75
C PRO A 122 -8.50 -9.34 6.15
N ASP A 123 -8.46 -10.55 6.72
CA ASP A 123 -9.01 -10.81 8.06
C ASP A 123 -8.22 -10.06 9.15
N GLN A 124 -6.89 -9.93 8.97
CA GLN A 124 -6.05 -9.17 9.89
C GLN A 124 -6.36 -7.68 9.85
N LEU A 125 -6.61 -7.13 8.65
CA LEU A 125 -7.04 -5.74 8.48
C LEU A 125 -8.37 -5.48 9.20
N VAL A 126 -9.36 -6.36 9.01
CA VAL A 126 -10.68 -6.26 9.68
C VAL A 126 -10.52 -6.36 11.19
N MET A 127 -9.69 -7.29 11.68
CA MET A 127 -9.42 -7.41 13.11
C MET A 127 -8.79 -6.14 13.68
N LYS A 128 -7.79 -5.57 13.01
CA LYS A 128 -7.14 -4.32 13.46
C LYS A 128 -8.09 -3.13 13.44
N LEU A 129 -8.89 -2.98 12.39
CA LEU A 129 -9.92 -1.94 12.28
C LEU A 129 -10.94 -2.04 13.41
N THR A 130 -11.44 -3.25 13.68
CA THR A 130 -12.53 -3.48 14.65
C THR A 130 -12.07 -3.58 16.10
N SER A 131 -10.79 -3.83 16.36
CA SER A 131 -10.29 -4.06 17.72
C SER A 131 -10.50 -2.85 18.66
N PRO A 132 -10.11 -1.61 18.29
CA PRO A 132 -10.36 -0.44 19.13
C PRO A 132 -11.85 -0.17 19.36
N ALA A 133 -12.68 -0.43 18.35
CA ALA A 133 -14.13 -0.31 18.46
C ALA A 133 -14.69 -1.31 19.48
N LYS A 134 -14.31 -2.59 19.38
CA LYS A 134 -14.70 -3.65 20.33
C LYS A 134 -14.28 -3.32 21.76
N GLN A 135 -13.06 -2.82 21.96
CA GLN A 135 -12.57 -2.40 23.27
C GLN A 135 -13.39 -1.23 23.84
N THR A 136 -13.74 -0.26 22.99
CA THR A 136 -14.55 0.91 23.38
C THR A 136 -15.97 0.50 23.75
N VAL A 137 -16.61 -0.35 22.95
CA VAL A 137 -17.91 -0.93 23.29
C VAL A 137 -17.83 -1.72 24.60
N GLY A 138 -16.77 -2.52 24.80
CA GLY A 138 -16.55 -3.23 26.06
C GLY A 138 -16.45 -2.29 27.28
N ARG A 139 -15.77 -1.14 27.14
CA ARG A 139 -15.72 -0.10 28.20
C ARG A 139 -17.10 0.51 28.46
N ILE A 140 -17.85 0.83 27.41
CA ILE A 140 -19.22 1.37 27.52
C ILE A 140 -20.12 0.37 28.26
N ARG A 141 -20.11 -0.91 27.88
CA ARG A 141 -20.89 -1.97 28.54
C ARG A 141 -20.60 -2.06 30.04
N LYS A 142 -19.32 -2.02 30.44
CA LYS A 142 -18.91 -2.00 31.86
C LYS A 142 -19.45 -0.77 32.61
N ILE A 143 -19.32 0.42 32.01
CA ILE A 143 -19.82 1.67 32.62
C ILE A 143 -21.33 1.63 32.78
N LEU A 144 -22.06 1.12 31.79
CA LEU A 144 -23.51 0.97 31.88
C LEU A 144 -23.91 0.00 32.99
N ALA A 145 -23.27 -1.18 33.05
CA ALA A 145 -23.55 -2.18 34.08
C ALA A 145 -23.26 -1.67 35.51
N MET A 146 -22.21 -0.85 35.69
CA MET A 146 -21.95 -0.18 36.97
C MET A 146 -23.07 0.79 37.40
N ASN A 147 -23.81 1.34 36.43
CA ASN A 147 -24.92 2.27 36.64
C ASN A 147 -26.29 1.58 36.53
N ASN A 148 -26.35 0.25 36.67
CA ASN A 148 -27.57 -0.55 36.56
C ASN A 148 -28.32 -0.33 35.23
N ARG A 149 -27.59 -0.17 34.12
CA ARG A 149 -28.12 -0.07 32.76
C ARG A 149 -27.41 -1.06 31.84
N CYS A 150 -28.02 -1.37 30.71
CA CYS A 150 -27.43 -2.22 29.67
C CYS A 150 -27.77 -1.69 28.26
N LEU A 151 -27.07 -2.21 27.25
CA LEU A 151 -27.46 -2.02 25.85
C LEU A 151 -28.62 -2.96 25.52
N GLU A 152 -29.31 -2.69 24.41
CA GLU A 152 -30.36 -3.58 23.90
C GLU A 152 -29.80 -4.99 23.67
N HIS A 153 -30.51 -6.00 24.20
CA HIS A 153 -30.10 -7.41 24.21
C HIS A 153 -28.79 -7.75 24.95
N ASP A 154 -28.31 -6.88 25.83
CA ASP A 154 -27.05 -7.06 26.58
C ASP A 154 -27.25 -7.28 28.09
N GLU A 155 -28.46 -7.71 28.49
CA GLU A 155 -28.85 -7.91 29.89
C GLU A 155 -28.00 -8.97 30.60
N ALA A 156 -27.74 -10.10 29.94
CA ALA A 156 -26.97 -11.21 30.50
C ALA A 156 -25.54 -10.78 30.89
N PHE A 157 -24.89 -9.98 30.04
CA PHE A 157 -23.56 -9.46 30.35
C PHE A 157 -23.58 -8.51 31.55
N ALA A 158 -24.59 -7.63 31.62
CA ALA A 158 -24.69 -6.67 32.71
C ALA A 158 -24.87 -7.39 34.06
N LEU A 159 -25.73 -8.41 34.12
CA LEU A 159 -25.93 -9.24 35.31
C LEU A 159 -24.65 -9.98 35.71
N GLU A 160 -24.03 -10.71 34.77
CA GLU A 160 -22.77 -11.42 35.04
C GLU A 160 -21.66 -10.48 35.52
N PHE A 161 -21.57 -9.28 34.95
CA PHE A 161 -20.57 -8.30 35.32
C PHE A 161 -20.82 -7.73 36.72
N GLN A 162 -22.08 -7.50 37.08
CA GLN A 162 -22.46 -7.07 38.43
C GLN A 162 -22.16 -8.15 39.48
N GLU A 163 -22.45 -9.41 39.18
CA GLU A 163 -22.09 -10.55 40.05
C GLU A 163 -20.56 -10.66 40.24
N LYS A 164 -19.80 -10.52 39.15
CA LYS A 164 -18.33 -10.46 39.19
C LYS A 164 -17.84 -9.27 40.02
N LEU A 165 -18.46 -8.10 39.90
CA LEU A 165 -18.11 -6.94 40.72
C LEU A 165 -18.45 -7.14 42.20
N ALA A 166 -19.62 -7.72 42.51
CA ALA A 166 -20.05 -7.99 43.88
C ALA A 166 -19.14 -9.02 44.56
N SER A 167 -18.79 -10.10 43.85
CA SER A 167 -17.86 -11.12 44.36
C SER A 167 -16.44 -10.59 44.57
N MET A 168 -15.96 -9.66 43.72
CA MET A 168 -14.67 -8.99 43.95
C MET A 168 -14.71 -8.06 45.17
N LYS A 169 -15.80 -7.31 45.38
CA LYS A 169 -15.95 -6.43 46.55
C LYS A 169 -15.97 -7.21 47.86
N LEU A 170 -16.51 -8.43 47.87
CA LEU A 170 -16.58 -9.27 49.07
C LEU A 170 -15.22 -9.89 49.45
N ARG A 171 -14.25 -9.90 48.53
CA ARG A 171 -12.90 -10.45 48.76
C ARG A 171 -11.89 -9.41 49.25
N GLN A 172 -12.29 -8.14 49.41
CA GLN A 172 -11.48 -7.07 49.98
C GLN A 172 -11.94 -6.77 51.40
#